data_AF-A0A364L9B2-F1
#
_entry.id   AF-A0A364L9B2-F1
#
_cell.length_a   1.000
_cell.length_b   1.000
_cell.length_c   1.000
_cell.angle_alpha   90.00
_cell.angle_beta   90.00
_cell.angle_gamma   90.00
#
_symmetry.space_group_name_H-M   'P 1'
#
loop_
_entity.id
_entity.type
_entity.pdbx_description
1 polymer ?
#
loop_
_entity_poly.entity_id
_entity_poly.type
_entity_poly.pdbx_seq_one_letter_code
_entity_poly.pdbx_strand_id
1 'polypeptide(L)'
;MPTRAEIDSLPLSPAHKARLLCRHNIVETTSGLAGDYVQANLIVLQSDYANDFRMLCARNPVPCPILGWTPVGDPRRIIPTSPGISVIDESAESDFDIRTDVPYYNIFRTINDTNQPGKKKVVIETKSDLLADWTPHHIAFLIGCSFSFEQALTQSGLRICHQEDSRTVAMYQTSIPLLPAGIFHGSTFVVSMRLYKDDEIEQVRNVTRPYLASHGEPVAWGWEDAKRIGVNDLGNVDYGDKQIVREDDVPVFWGCGVTPQFAVEKALERDAIAGTVMAHKPGHMLVTDWKTSDFLAHTRMQLGLSMEH
;
A
#
# COMPACT_ATOMS: atom_id res chain seq x y z
N MET A 1 22.58 -14.00 -13.73
CA MET A 1 21.52 -13.74 -12.74
C MET A 1 21.68 -14.78 -11.67
N PRO A 2 21.72 -14.41 -10.38
CA PRO A 2 21.74 -15.40 -9.31
C PRO A 2 20.45 -16.21 -9.29
N THR A 3 20.51 -17.45 -8.83
CA THR A 3 19.36 -18.30 -8.55
C THR A 3 18.76 -17.96 -7.19
N ARG A 4 17.51 -18.37 -6.95
CA ARG A 4 16.89 -18.23 -5.62
C ARG A 4 17.72 -18.89 -4.51
N ALA A 5 18.22 -20.10 -4.76
CA ALA A 5 19.02 -20.85 -3.79
C ALA A 5 20.32 -20.10 -3.43
N GLU A 6 20.96 -19.47 -4.41
CA GLU A 6 22.15 -18.63 -4.17
C GLU A 6 21.81 -17.44 -3.26
N ILE A 7 20.73 -16.69 -3.55
CA ILE A 7 20.31 -15.56 -2.71
C ILE A 7 19.89 -16.02 -1.30
N ASP A 8 19.12 -17.10 -1.20
CA ASP A 8 18.64 -17.62 0.08
C ASP A 8 19.80 -18.09 0.98
N SER A 9 20.93 -18.51 0.38
CA SER A 9 22.15 -18.91 1.10
C SER A 9 23.00 -17.74 1.62
N LEU A 10 22.77 -16.50 1.15
CA LEU A 10 23.56 -15.34 1.57
C LEU A 10 23.37 -15.05 3.07
N PRO A 11 24.38 -14.52 3.78
CA PRO A 11 24.27 -14.15 5.19
C PRO A 11 23.58 -12.78 5.38
N LEU A 12 22.41 -12.60 4.75
CA LEU A 12 21.63 -11.36 4.74
C LEU A 12 20.30 -11.53 5.50
N SER A 13 19.67 -10.42 5.88
CA SER A 13 18.34 -10.43 6.50
C SER A 13 17.28 -10.99 5.53
N PRO A 14 16.16 -11.55 6.02
CA PRO A 14 15.06 -11.98 5.16
C PRO A 14 14.52 -10.87 4.25
N ALA A 15 14.43 -9.63 4.75
CA ALA A 15 13.99 -8.49 3.98
C ALA A 15 14.96 -8.11 2.84
N HIS A 16 16.27 -8.12 3.13
CA HIS A 16 17.28 -7.84 2.11
C HIS A 16 17.28 -8.93 1.03
N LYS A 17 17.20 -10.21 1.41
CA LYS A 17 17.03 -11.32 0.46
C LYS A 17 15.79 -11.15 -0.41
N ALA A 18 14.66 -10.75 0.17
CA ALA A 18 13.44 -10.50 -0.58
C ALA A 18 13.66 -9.39 -1.62
N ARG A 19 14.27 -8.26 -1.27
CA ARG A 19 14.61 -7.19 -2.22
C ARG A 19 15.54 -7.67 -3.34
N LEU A 20 16.52 -8.53 -3.05
CA LEU A 20 17.38 -9.14 -4.07
C LEU A 20 16.60 -10.06 -5.02
N LEU A 21 15.67 -10.87 -4.49
CA LEU A 21 14.79 -11.70 -5.30
C LEU A 21 13.89 -10.84 -6.22
N CYS A 22 13.37 -9.72 -5.70
CA CYS A 22 12.60 -8.76 -6.47
C CYS A 22 13.43 -8.12 -7.59
N ARG A 23 14.64 -7.63 -7.26
CA ARG A 23 15.59 -7.01 -8.20
C ARG A 23 15.95 -7.90 -9.38
N HIS A 24 16.01 -9.20 -9.16
CA HIS A 24 16.31 -10.18 -10.21
C HIS A 24 15.05 -10.79 -10.84
N ASN A 25 13.85 -10.32 -10.50
CA ASN A 25 12.56 -10.83 -10.97
C ASN A 25 12.39 -12.35 -10.78
N ILE A 26 12.89 -12.86 -9.65
CA ILE A 26 12.84 -14.29 -9.29
C ILE A 26 11.51 -14.62 -8.59
N VAL A 27 10.80 -13.61 -8.11
CA VAL A 27 9.51 -13.72 -7.43
C VAL A 27 8.42 -13.00 -8.22
N GLU A 28 7.25 -13.63 -8.32
CA GLU A 28 6.08 -13.04 -8.99
C GLU A 28 5.21 -12.20 -8.06
N THR A 29 5.26 -12.43 -6.75
CA THR A 29 4.53 -11.65 -5.75
C THR A 29 5.37 -11.49 -4.49
N THR A 30 5.05 -10.45 -3.72
CA THR A 30 5.68 -10.16 -2.42
C THR A 30 4.90 -10.72 -1.24
N SER A 31 3.68 -11.22 -1.47
CA SER A 31 2.88 -11.85 -0.42
C SER A 31 3.65 -13.01 0.23
N GLY A 32 3.72 -13.01 1.56
CA GLY A 32 4.43 -14.02 2.35
C GLY A 32 5.96 -13.96 2.28
N LEU A 33 6.56 -13.03 1.53
CA LEU A 33 8.00 -12.83 1.55
C LEU A 33 8.45 -12.14 2.85
N ALA A 34 9.61 -12.56 3.34
CA ALA A 34 10.27 -12.00 4.51
C ALA A 34 9.43 -11.99 5.81
N GLY A 35 8.41 -12.85 5.97
CA GLY A 35 7.79 -13.11 7.28
C GLY A 35 7.25 -11.85 7.98
N ASP A 36 7.89 -11.47 9.09
CA ASP A 36 7.45 -10.42 10.02
C ASP A 36 7.81 -8.99 9.57
N TYR A 37 8.45 -8.82 8.42
CA TYR A 37 8.87 -7.53 7.91
C TYR A 37 7.72 -6.79 7.20
N VAL A 38 7.59 -5.50 7.49
CA VAL A 38 6.56 -4.63 6.93
C VAL A 38 6.78 -4.49 5.43
N GLN A 39 5.69 -4.62 4.68
CA GLN A 39 5.67 -4.34 3.24
C GLN A 39 4.97 -3.00 2.99
N ALA A 40 5.53 -2.19 2.09
CA ALA A 40 5.06 -0.85 1.80
C ALA A 40 4.59 -0.71 0.35
N ASN A 41 3.45 -0.07 0.18
CA ASN A 41 3.02 0.44 -1.12
C ASN A 41 3.95 1.58 -1.54
N LEU A 42 4.16 1.72 -2.85
CA LEU A 42 5.04 2.74 -3.44
C LEU A 42 4.26 3.66 -4.36
N ILE A 43 4.49 4.97 -4.20
CA ILE A 43 4.10 6.04 -5.13
C ILE A 43 5.30 6.94 -5.39
N VAL A 44 5.58 7.23 -6.67
CA VAL A 44 6.65 8.11 -7.12
C VAL A 44 6.05 9.23 -7.96
N LEU A 45 6.37 10.48 -7.60
CA LEU A 45 5.84 11.69 -8.22
C LEU A 45 6.99 12.66 -8.52
N GLN A 46 6.73 13.68 -9.36
CA GLN A 46 7.60 14.86 -9.41
C GLN A 46 7.58 15.59 -8.06
N SER A 47 8.73 16.12 -7.65
CA SER A 47 8.93 16.79 -6.37
C SER A 47 8.00 17.99 -6.15
N ASP A 48 7.55 18.62 -7.23
CA ASP A 48 6.62 19.76 -7.18
C ASP A 48 5.28 19.40 -6.52
N TYR A 49 4.87 18.13 -6.61
CA TYR A 49 3.62 17.63 -6.02
C TYR A 49 3.80 16.99 -4.65
N ALA A 50 5.04 16.95 -4.12
CA ALA A 50 5.37 16.25 -2.89
C ALA A 50 4.64 16.81 -1.67
N ASN A 51 4.54 18.13 -1.55
CA ASN A 51 3.88 18.77 -0.41
C ASN A 51 2.38 18.55 -0.43
N ASP A 52 1.74 18.66 -1.59
CA ASP A 52 0.32 18.36 -1.76
C ASP A 52 0.03 16.91 -1.38
N PHE A 53 0.89 15.97 -1.78
CA PHE A 53 0.74 14.56 -1.47
C PHE A 53 0.93 14.27 0.03
N ARG A 54 1.94 14.88 0.67
CA ARG A 54 2.12 14.79 2.13
C ARG A 54 0.89 15.32 2.87
N MET A 55 0.35 16.46 2.44
CA MET A 55 -0.83 17.06 3.05
C MET A 55 -2.09 16.22 2.82
N LEU A 56 -2.23 15.59 1.64
CA LEU A 56 -3.31 14.64 1.38
C LEU A 56 -3.24 13.48 2.37
N CYS A 57 -2.06 12.90 2.54
CA CYS A 57 -1.87 11.77 3.45
C CYS A 57 -2.08 12.16 4.91
N ALA A 58 -1.56 13.32 5.34
CA ALA A 58 -1.74 13.82 6.70
C ALA A 58 -3.22 14.10 7.04
N ARG A 59 -4.01 14.53 6.05
CA ARG A 59 -5.46 14.75 6.22
C ARG A 59 -6.26 13.45 6.15
N ASN A 60 -5.71 12.39 5.57
CA ASN A 60 -6.35 11.10 5.42
C ASN A 60 -5.42 9.98 5.95
N PRO A 61 -5.08 9.99 7.26
CA PRO A 61 -4.00 9.14 7.79
C PRO A 61 -4.35 7.65 7.83
N VAL A 62 -5.64 7.31 7.97
CA VAL A 62 -6.12 5.92 7.98
C VAL A 62 -5.86 5.21 6.65
N PRO A 63 -6.27 5.75 5.48
CA PRO A 63 -6.02 5.10 4.19
C PRO A 63 -4.66 5.46 3.57
N CYS A 64 -3.97 6.50 4.07
CA CYS A 64 -2.72 6.99 3.51
C CYS A 64 -1.59 7.10 4.56
N PRO A 65 -1.24 6.04 5.29
CA PRO A 65 -0.19 6.12 6.32
C PRO A 65 1.20 6.19 5.68
N ILE A 66 1.85 7.35 5.66
CA ILE A 66 3.23 7.48 5.13
C ILE A 66 4.22 6.91 6.14
N LEU A 67 4.99 5.90 5.73
CA LEU A 67 6.10 5.32 6.50
C LEU A 67 7.39 6.13 6.34
N GLY A 68 7.60 6.68 5.15
CA GLY A 68 8.76 7.51 4.82
C GLY A 68 8.77 7.93 3.35
N TRP A 69 9.80 8.65 2.94
CA TRP A 69 9.99 9.08 1.55
C TRP A 69 11.46 9.24 1.20
N THR A 70 11.78 9.21 -0.09
CA THR A 70 13.17 9.46 -0.53
C THR A 70 13.53 10.95 -0.47
N PRO A 71 14.81 11.31 -0.31
CA PRO A 71 15.26 12.63 -0.77
C PRO A 71 14.93 12.81 -2.27
N VAL A 72 14.77 14.06 -2.69
CA VAL A 72 14.48 14.35 -4.11
C VAL A 72 15.65 13.88 -4.98
N GLY A 73 15.34 13.06 -5.97
CA GLY A 73 16.29 12.51 -6.93
C GLY A 73 17.13 11.34 -6.43
N ASP A 74 17.12 11.02 -5.13
CA ASP A 74 17.93 9.96 -4.54
C ASP A 74 17.09 8.70 -4.26
N PRO A 75 17.20 7.63 -5.09
CA PRO A 75 16.40 6.42 -4.94
C PRO A 75 16.93 5.45 -3.87
N ARG A 76 18.05 5.75 -3.20
CA ARG A 76 18.78 4.80 -2.34
C ARG A 76 18.64 5.07 -0.85
N ARG A 77 17.80 6.03 -0.47
CA ARG A 77 17.63 6.47 0.92
C ARG A 77 16.18 6.73 1.24
N ILE A 78 15.77 6.46 2.47
CA ILE A 78 14.42 6.68 2.97
C ILE A 78 14.49 7.54 4.23
N ILE A 79 13.96 8.75 4.14
CA ILE A 79 13.69 9.60 5.29
C ILE A 79 12.44 9.04 5.99
N PRO A 80 12.54 8.47 7.20
CA PRO A 80 11.40 7.95 7.93
C PRO A 80 10.51 9.10 8.42
N THR A 81 9.20 8.87 8.51
CA THR A 81 8.27 9.86 9.08
C THR A 81 8.51 10.10 10.58
N SER A 82 9.17 9.16 11.26
CA SER A 82 9.40 9.19 12.70
C SER A 82 10.88 9.05 13.05
N PRO A 83 11.42 9.89 13.96
CA PRO A 83 12.81 9.79 14.40
C PRO A 83 13.12 8.44 15.04
N GLY A 84 14.33 7.94 14.83
CA GLY A 84 14.82 6.70 15.46
C GLY A 84 14.33 5.40 14.81
N ILE A 85 13.55 5.49 13.72
CA ILE A 85 13.11 4.32 12.95
C ILE A 85 13.97 4.18 11.70
N SER A 86 14.48 2.98 11.47
CA SER A 86 15.05 2.58 10.20
C SER A 86 13.99 1.79 9.43
N VAL A 87 13.45 2.40 8.37
CA VAL A 87 12.53 1.71 7.44
C VAL A 87 13.33 0.83 6.49
N ILE A 88 14.51 1.28 6.10
CA ILE A 88 15.48 0.54 5.30
C ILE A 88 16.84 0.68 5.99
N ASP A 89 17.64 -0.38 5.96
CA ASP A 89 19.04 -0.36 6.36
C ASP A 89 19.82 0.57 5.41
N GLU A 90 20.29 1.70 5.92
CA GLU A 90 21.13 2.68 5.21
C GLU A 90 22.62 2.57 5.60
N SER A 91 23.06 1.41 6.12
CA SER A 91 24.49 1.14 6.32
C SER A 91 25.29 1.30 5.03
N ALA A 92 26.60 1.50 5.16
CA ALA A 92 27.48 1.71 4.00
C ALA A 92 27.52 0.47 3.08
N GLU A 93 27.15 -0.69 3.62
CA GLU A 93 27.07 -1.98 2.95
C GLU A 93 25.71 -2.22 2.27
N SER A 94 24.73 -1.34 2.48
CA SER A 94 23.41 -1.45 1.88
C SER A 94 23.46 -1.20 0.37
N ASP A 95 22.86 -2.11 -0.39
CA ASP A 95 22.72 -2.01 -1.84
C ASP A 95 21.32 -1.57 -2.27
N PHE A 96 20.54 -1.01 -1.33
CA PHE A 96 19.15 -0.64 -1.56
C PHE A 96 18.99 0.34 -2.72
N ASP A 97 18.04 0.01 -3.61
CA ASP A 97 17.64 0.89 -4.71
C ASP A 97 16.17 0.70 -5.04
N ILE A 98 15.35 1.70 -4.69
CA ILE A 98 13.89 1.61 -4.86
C ILE A 98 13.46 1.48 -6.33
N ARG A 99 14.36 1.73 -7.29
CA ARG A 99 14.06 1.58 -8.71
C ARG A 99 14.09 0.13 -9.16
N THR A 100 14.67 -0.77 -8.36
CA THR A 100 14.82 -2.18 -8.72
C THR A 100 14.32 -3.13 -7.63
N ASP A 101 14.16 -2.68 -6.40
CA ASP A 101 13.90 -3.57 -5.25
C ASP A 101 12.43 -3.94 -5.05
N VAL A 102 11.59 -3.62 -6.03
CA VAL A 102 10.19 -4.04 -6.17
C VAL A 102 10.06 -4.87 -7.45
N PRO A 103 9.29 -5.98 -7.48
CA PRO A 103 9.24 -6.85 -8.66
C PRO A 103 8.70 -6.15 -9.92
N TYR A 104 7.61 -5.39 -9.79
CA TYR A 104 6.99 -4.71 -10.93
C TYR A 104 6.40 -3.37 -10.51
N TYR A 105 6.49 -2.41 -11.43
CA TYR A 105 5.98 -1.06 -11.31
C TYR A 105 4.97 -0.79 -12.41
N ASN A 106 3.97 0.02 -12.09
CA ASN A 106 3.09 0.65 -13.06
C ASN A 106 3.55 2.09 -13.29
N ILE A 107 3.80 2.42 -14.55
CA ILE A 107 4.23 3.75 -14.98
C ILE A 107 3.08 4.43 -15.70
N PHE A 108 2.61 5.52 -15.13
CA PHE A 108 1.49 6.30 -15.62
C PHE A 108 2.01 7.50 -16.41
N ARG A 109 1.52 7.65 -17.64
CA ARG A 109 1.84 8.79 -18.51
C ARG A 109 0.58 9.38 -19.11
N THR A 110 0.45 10.69 -19.05
CA THR A 110 -0.62 11.42 -19.71
C THR A 110 -0.22 11.72 -21.14
N ILE A 111 -0.98 11.20 -22.11
CA ILE A 111 -0.77 11.42 -23.55
C ILE A 111 -2.00 12.06 -24.19
N ASN A 112 -1.81 12.71 -25.34
CA ASN A 112 -2.94 13.19 -26.14
C ASN A 112 -3.73 11.98 -26.68
N ASP A 113 -5.06 12.02 -26.58
CA ASP A 113 -5.92 10.97 -27.11
C ASP A 113 -6.03 11.11 -28.63
N THR A 114 -5.44 10.15 -29.34
CA THR A 114 -5.47 10.09 -30.82
C THR A 114 -6.88 9.95 -31.37
N ASN A 115 -7.81 9.40 -30.58
CA ASN A 115 -9.20 9.19 -30.99
C ASN A 115 -10.12 10.37 -30.65
N GLN A 116 -9.66 11.30 -29.78
CA GLN A 116 -10.43 12.47 -29.34
C GLN A 116 -9.52 13.71 -29.29
N PRO A 117 -9.42 14.47 -30.39
CA PRO A 117 -8.58 15.66 -30.46
C PRO A 117 -8.86 16.64 -29.30
N GLY A 118 -7.80 17.09 -28.64
CA GLY A 118 -7.89 18.01 -27.50
C GLY A 118 -8.18 17.35 -26.15
N LYS A 119 -8.44 16.03 -26.11
CA LYS A 119 -8.47 15.27 -24.85
C LYS A 119 -7.14 14.60 -24.58
N LYS A 120 -6.86 14.39 -23.31
CA LYS A 120 -5.73 13.59 -22.82
C LYS A 120 -6.25 12.32 -22.19
N LYS A 121 -5.42 11.28 -22.19
CA LYS A 121 -5.68 10.02 -21.49
C LYS A 121 -4.44 9.56 -20.75
N VAL A 122 -4.65 8.82 -19.67
CA VAL A 122 -3.57 8.18 -18.91
C VAL A 122 -3.33 6.79 -19.52
N VAL A 123 -2.09 6.51 -19.89
CA VAL A 123 -1.65 5.17 -20.27
C VAL A 123 -0.78 4.59 -19.18
N ILE A 124 -0.91 3.28 -18.96
CA ILE A 124 -0.18 2.53 -17.95
C ILE A 124 0.72 1.54 -18.66
N GLU A 125 2.00 1.55 -18.31
CA GLU A 125 3.00 0.59 -18.77
C GLU A 125 3.56 -0.13 -17.55
N THR A 126 3.60 -1.47 -17.57
CA THR A 126 4.21 -2.25 -16.50
C THR A 126 5.67 -2.56 -16.83
N LYS A 127 6.59 -2.26 -15.91
CA LYS A 127 8.02 -2.57 -16.02
C LYS A 127 8.54 -3.24 -14.77
N SER A 128 9.67 -3.94 -14.88
CA SER A 128 10.37 -4.58 -13.76
C SER A 128 11.36 -3.66 -13.04
N ASP A 129 11.64 -2.49 -13.58
CA ASP A 129 12.50 -1.48 -12.96
C ASP A 129 12.10 -0.06 -13.40
N LEU A 130 12.62 0.94 -12.68
CA LEU A 130 12.42 2.36 -12.93
C LEU A 130 13.69 3.07 -13.41
N LEU A 131 14.74 2.35 -13.82
CA LEU A 131 16.06 2.96 -14.07
C LEU A 131 16.01 4.01 -15.21
N ALA A 132 15.21 3.73 -16.25
CA ALA A 132 15.05 4.62 -17.41
C ALA A 132 14.04 5.75 -17.18
N ASP A 133 13.13 5.60 -16.21
CA ASP A 133 12.01 6.52 -15.97
C ASP A 133 12.26 7.47 -14.78
N TRP A 134 13.18 7.09 -13.89
CA TRP A 134 13.58 7.91 -12.76
C TRP A 134 14.41 9.13 -13.20
N THR A 135 14.18 10.27 -12.54
CA THR A 135 14.85 11.55 -12.83
C THR A 135 15.29 12.21 -11.52
N PRO A 136 16.19 13.21 -11.57
CA PRO A 136 16.61 13.96 -10.39
C PRO A 136 15.47 14.74 -9.69
N HIS A 137 14.30 14.87 -10.31
CA HIS A 137 13.13 15.56 -9.76
C HIS A 137 12.11 14.60 -9.13
N HIS A 138 12.34 13.30 -9.18
CA HIS A 138 11.43 12.34 -8.58
C HIS A 138 11.60 12.24 -7.07
N ILE A 139 10.49 11.98 -6.39
CA ILE A 139 10.43 11.59 -4.99
C ILE A 139 9.52 10.38 -4.86
N ALA A 140 9.94 9.40 -4.06
CA ALA A 140 9.12 8.24 -3.74
C ALA A 140 8.57 8.32 -2.31
N PHE A 141 7.34 7.88 -2.13
CA PHE A 141 6.65 7.75 -0.85
C PHE A 141 6.37 6.27 -0.58
N LEU A 142 6.72 5.84 0.63
CA LEU A 142 6.36 4.53 1.18
C LEU A 142 5.09 4.69 2.01
N ILE A 143 4.08 3.90 1.67
CA ILE A 143 2.76 3.96 2.29
C ILE A 143 2.48 2.60 2.92
N GLY A 144 2.08 2.61 4.19
CA GLY A 144 1.80 1.40 4.96
C GLY A 144 0.77 0.51 4.28
N CYS A 145 0.97 -0.80 4.41
CA CYS A 145 0.09 -1.83 3.85
C CYS A 145 -0.60 -2.64 4.95
N SER A 146 -1.71 -3.30 4.60
CA SER A 146 -2.59 -4.05 5.50
C SER A 146 -2.05 -5.38 6.03
N PHE A 147 -0.92 -5.87 5.51
CA PHE A 147 -0.45 -7.22 5.86
C PHE A 147 -0.18 -7.43 7.36
N SER A 148 0.17 -6.37 8.09
CA SER A 148 0.47 -6.44 9.52
C SER A 148 -0.73 -6.81 10.40
N PHE A 149 -1.96 -6.41 10.04
CA PHE A 149 -3.14 -6.74 10.86
C PHE A 149 -3.78 -8.08 10.48
N GLU A 150 -3.61 -8.56 9.25
CA GLU A 150 -4.08 -9.90 8.87
C GLU A 150 -3.40 -10.99 9.68
N GLN A 151 -2.09 -10.84 9.91
CA GLN A 151 -1.35 -11.74 10.80
C GLN A 151 -1.93 -11.73 12.22
N ALA A 152 -2.29 -10.55 12.74
CA ALA A 152 -2.87 -10.42 14.08
C ALA A 152 -4.26 -11.06 14.18
N LEU A 153 -5.07 -10.93 13.13
CA LEU A 153 -6.35 -11.60 13.00
C LEU A 153 -6.17 -13.12 12.99
N THR A 154 -5.27 -13.65 12.15
CA THR A 154 -4.96 -15.09 12.11
C THR A 154 -4.45 -15.62 13.45
N GLN A 155 -3.54 -14.90 14.12
CA GLN A 155 -3.04 -15.26 15.45
C GLN A 155 -4.14 -15.25 16.52
N SER A 156 -5.21 -14.46 16.32
CA SER A 156 -6.39 -14.43 17.19
C SER A 156 -7.43 -15.49 16.82
N GLY A 157 -7.12 -16.40 15.89
CA GLY A 157 -8.02 -17.46 15.44
C GLY A 157 -9.07 -17.01 14.42
N LEU A 158 -8.97 -15.77 13.91
CA LEU A 158 -9.89 -15.25 12.90
C LEU A 158 -9.41 -15.61 11.50
N ARG A 159 -10.34 -16.10 10.69
CA ARG A 159 -10.06 -16.52 9.31
C ARG A 159 -9.80 -15.34 8.38
N ILE A 160 -9.01 -15.58 7.33
CA ILE A 160 -8.80 -14.64 6.23
C ILE A 160 -9.26 -15.31 4.93
N CYS A 161 -10.55 -15.16 4.60
CA CYS A 161 -11.19 -15.92 3.52
C CYS A 161 -10.44 -15.86 2.17
N HIS A 162 -9.97 -14.67 1.78
CA HIS A 162 -9.30 -14.51 0.49
C HIS A 162 -7.98 -15.28 0.44
N GLN A 163 -7.27 -15.43 1.56
CA GLN A 163 -6.05 -16.24 1.62
C GLN A 163 -6.38 -17.74 1.49
N GLU A 164 -7.41 -18.21 2.21
CA GLU A 164 -7.89 -19.59 2.11
C GLU A 164 -8.37 -19.94 0.69
N ASP A 165 -9.04 -18.98 0.04
CA ASP A 165 -9.59 -19.12 -1.31
C ASP A 165 -8.55 -18.84 -2.41
N SER A 166 -7.30 -18.54 -2.05
CA SER A 166 -6.20 -18.19 -2.98
C SER A 166 -6.55 -17.02 -3.93
N ARG A 167 -7.15 -15.96 -3.37
CA ARG A 167 -7.61 -14.75 -4.07
C ARG A 167 -6.93 -13.50 -3.53
N THR A 168 -6.77 -12.51 -4.40
CA THR A 168 -6.42 -11.15 -3.99
C THR A 168 -7.59 -10.52 -3.24
N VAL A 169 -7.32 -9.81 -2.15
CA VAL A 169 -8.37 -9.10 -1.38
C VAL A 169 -9.21 -8.19 -2.30
N ALA A 170 -10.54 -8.23 -2.13
CA ALA A 170 -11.43 -7.35 -2.87
C ALA A 170 -11.36 -5.93 -2.32
N MET A 171 -11.24 -4.95 -3.21
CA MET A 171 -11.21 -3.54 -2.89
C MET A 171 -12.27 -2.77 -3.68
N TYR A 172 -12.89 -1.79 -3.03
CA TYR A 172 -14.00 -1.03 -3.59
C TYR A 172 -13.77 0.47 -3.42
N GLN A 173 -14.07 1.22 -4.47
CA GLN A 173 -14.21 2.66 -4.42
C GLN A 173 -15.50 3.00 -3.67
N THR A 174 -15.38 3.80 -2.62
CA THR A 174 -16.54 4.22 -1.81
C THR A 174 -17.12 5.55 -2.30
N SER A 175 -18.27 5.91 -1.73
CA SER A 175 -18.86 7.25 -1.79
C SER A 175 -18.27 8.24 -0.76
N ILE A 176 -17.37 7.78 0.12
CA ILE A 176 -16.78 8.63 1.17
C ILE A 176 -15.71 9.53 0.53
N PRO A 177 -15.86 10.86 0.55
CA PRO A 177 -14.87 11.75 -0.04
C PRO A 177 -13.58 11.79 0.77
N LEU A 178 -12.44 11.88 0.09
CA LEU A 178 -11.18 12.22 0.75
C LEU A 178 -11.18 13.70 1.14
N LEU A 179 -10.52 14.02 2.25
CA LEU A 179 -10.21 15.39 2.59
C LEU A 179 -9.15 15.90 1.61
N PRO A 180 -9.45 16.90 0.74
CA PRO A 180 -8.57 17.29 -0.35
C PRO A 180 -7.32 18.04 0.17
N ALA A 181 -6.26 18.00 -0.63
CA ALA A 181 -5.05 18.79 -0.41
C ALA A 181 -4.40 19.18 -1.74
N GLY A 182 -4.25 20.49 -1.96
CA GLY A 182 -3.65 21.03 -3.18
C GLY A 182 -4.31 20.49 -4.45
N ILE A 183 -3.50 19.94 -5.36
CA ILE A 183 -4.00 19.35 -6.62
C ILE A 183 -4.82 18.05 -6.41
N PHE A 184 -4.71 17.40 -5.25
CA PHE A 184 -5.40 16.15 -4.95
C PHE A 184 -6.79 16.44 -4.37
N HIS A 185 -7.82 16.38 -5.21
CA HIS A 185 -9.22 16.58 -4.82
C HIS A 185 -10.16 15.79 -5.73
N GLY A 186 -11.43 15.65 -5.31
CA GLY A 186 -12.44 14.93 -6.10
C GLY A 186 -12.24 13.41 -6.17
N SER A 187 -11.44 12.86 -5.25
CA SER A 187 -11.24 11.42 -5.09
C SER A 187 -11.96 10.94 -3.82
N THR A 188 -12.19 9.63 -3.72
CA THR A 188 -12.91 8.98 -2.63
C THR A 188 -12.04 7.92 -1.96
N PHE A 189 -12.46 7.50 -0.76
CA PHE A 189 -11.84 6.44 0.00
C PHE A 189 -11.92 5.13 -0.77
N VAL A 190 -10.84 4.37 -0.84
CA VAL A 190 -10.86 2.98 -1.30
C VAL A 190 -10.79 2.10 -0.06
N VAL A 191 -11.69 1.11 0.02
CA VAL A 191 -11.74 0.15 1.12
C VAL A 191 -11.36 -1.24 0.65
N SER A 192 -10.73 -2.02 1.53
CA SER A 192 -10.54 -3.47 1.35
C SER A 192 -11.56 -4.22 2.19
N MET A 193 -12.12 -5.31 1.66
CA MET A 193 -13.19 -6.07 2.30
C MET A 193 -12.71 -7.47 2.73
N ARG A 194 -13.08 -7.86 3.95
CA ARG A 194 -12.92 -9.22 4.49
C ARG A 194 -14.26 -9.70 5.04
N LEU A 195 -14.45 -11.01 5.09
CA LEU A 195 -15.71 -11.64 5.49
C LEU A 195 -15.53 -12.36 6.82
N TYR A 196 -16.42 -12.08 7.77
CA TYR A 196 -16.44 -12.68 9.11
C TYR A 196 -17.86 -13.08 9.48
N LYS A 197 -18.02 -13.86 10.54
CA LYS A 197 -19.33 -14.07 11.15
C LYS A 197 -19.74 -12.87 12.01
N ASP A 198 -21.04 -12.73 12.23
CA ASP A 198 -21.59 -11.64 13.06
C ASP A 198 -21.04 -11.64 14.49
N ASP A 199 -20.88 -12.83 15.09
CA ASP A 199 -20.33 -13.01 16.44
C ASP A 199 -18.82 -12.77 16.54
N GLU A 200 -18.11 -12.71 15.41
CA GLU A 200 -16.66 -12.41 15.34
C GLU A 200 -16.37 -10.91 15.25
N ILE A 201 -17.35 -10.05 14.92
CA ILE A 201 -17.12 -8.64 14.58
C ILE A 201 -16.50 -7.84 15.74
N GLU A 202 -16.98 -8.03 16.97
CA GLU A 202 -16.41 -7.38 18.16
C GLU A 202 -14.94 -7.78 18.35
N GLN A 203 -14.59 -9.06 18.15
CA GLN A 203 -13.22 -9.53 18.24
C GLN A 203 -12.35 -8.93 17.13
N VAL A 204 -12.83 -8.93 15.88
CA VAL A 204 -12.15 -8.31 14.73
C VAL A 204 -11.82 -6.85 15.03
N ARG A 205 -12.79 -6.09 15.56
CA ARG A 205 -12.58 -4.69 15.96
C ARG A 205 -11.55 -4.55 17.07
N ASN A 206 -11.63 -5.37 18.13
CA ASN A 206 -10.68 -5.30 19.24
C ASN A 206 -9.25 -5.65 18.83
N VAL A 207 -9.08 -6.64 17.95
CA VAL A 207 -7.76 -7.05 17.41
C VAL A 207 -7.17 -5.96 16.52
N THR A 208 -7.99 -5.29 15.69
CA THR A 208 -7.50 -4.31 14.71
C THR A 208 -7.42 -2.88 15.23
N ARG A 209 -8.17 -2.52 16.28
CA ARG A 209 -8.17 -1.18 16.87
C ARG A 209 -6.77 -0.63 17.23
N PRO A 210 -5.81 -1.41 17.77
CA PRO A 210 -4.47 -0.91 18.06
C PRO A 210 -3.65 -0.49 16.81
N TYR A 211 -4.08 -0.88 15.61
CA TYR A 211 -3.37 -0.66 14.34
C TYR A 211 -3.76 0.68 13.67
N LEU A 212 -4.14 1.70 14.45
CA LEU A 212 -4.65 3.01 13.95
C LEU A 212 -3.76 3.68 12.88
N ALA A 213 -2.44 3.50 12.93
CA ALA A 213 -1.51 4.04 11.93
C ALA A 213 -1.35 3.16 10.67
N SER A 214 -2.09 2.05 10.55
CA SER A 214 -2.14 1.15 9.41
C SER A 214 -3.50 0.47 9.36
N HIS A 215 -4.54 1.26 9.07
CA HIS A 215 -5.97 0.91 8.96
C HIS A 215 -6.82 1.09 10.22
N GLY A 216 -6.35 0.60 11.37
CA GLY A 216 -7.11 0.67 12.62
C GLY A 216 -8.40 -0.16 12.61
N GLU A 217 -9.39 0.29 13.38
CA GLU A 217 -10.72 -0.32 13.42
C GLU A 217 -11.41 -0.25 12.05
N PRO A 218 -12.25 -1.23 11.66
CA PRO A 218 -13.07 -1.16 10.45
C PRO A 218 -13.78 0.19 10.28
N VAL A 219 -13.78 0.71 9.05
CA VAL A 219 -14.48 1.95 8.70
C VAL A 219 -15.98 1.73 8.48
N ALA A 220 -16.39 0.49 8.22
CA ALA A 220 -17.77 0.05 8.04
C ALA A 220 -17.85 -1.49 8.16
N TRP A 221 -19.02 -2.02 8.54
CA TRP A 221 -19.29 -3.46 8.50
C TRP A 221 -20.78 -3.78 8.37
N GLY A 222 -21.08 -4.93 7.80
CA GLY A 222 -22.44 -5.36 7.51
C GLY A 222 -22.99 -4.82 6.19
N TRP A 223 -24.06 -5.46 5.76
CA TRP A 223 -24.67 -5.23 4.45
C TRP A 223 -25.30 -3.83 4.30
N GLU A 224 -25.81 -3.27 5.39
CA GLU A 224 -26.38 -1.92 5.37
C GLU A 224 -25.30 -0.84 5.32
N ASP A 225 -24.21 -0.98 6.09
CA ASP A 225 -23.11 -0.02 6.01
C ASP A 225 -22.34 -0.14 4.69
N ALA A 226 -22.25 -1.33 4.08
CA ALA A 226 -21.72 -1.50 2.73
C ALA A 226 -22.42 -0.56 1.73
N LYS A 227 -23.76 -0.52 1.75
CA LYS A 227 -24.55 0.39 0.91
C LYS A 227 -24.31 1.86 1.28
N ARG A 228 -24.19 2.19 2.57
CA ARG A 228 -23.93 3.57 3.03
C ARG A 228 -22.60 4.10 2.51
N ILE A 229 -21.57 3.26 2.45
CA ILE A 229 -20.28 3.62 1.86
C ILE A 229 -20.25 3.47 0.33
N GLY A 230 -21.39 3.21 -0.31
CA GLY A 230 -21.52 3.16 -1.77
C GLY A 230 -21.20 1.80 -2.41
N VAL A 231 -20.91 0.77 -1.61
CA VAL A 231 -20.65 -0.60 -2.08
C VAL A 231 -21.98 -1.35 -2.17
N ASN A 232 -22.64 -1.25 -3.32
CA ASN A 232 -23.99 -1.82 -3.54
C ASN A 232 -23.98 -3.28 -4.03
N ASP A 233 -22.88 -3.72 -4.64
CA ASP A 233 -22.70 -5.09 -5.14
C ASP A 233 -21.26 -5.55 -4.90
N LEU A 234 -21.09 -6.53 -4.00
CA LEU A 234 -19.77 -7.11 -3.71
C LEU A 234 -19.20 -7.89 -4.90
N GLY A 235 -20.02 -8.23 -5.90
CA GLY A 235 -19.57 -8.83 -7.16
C GLY A 235 -18.87 -7.86 -8.09
N ASN A 236 -19.10 -6.55 -7.96
CA ASN A 236 -18.47 -5.51 -8.76
C ASN A 236 -17.24 -4.95 -8.05
N VAL A 237 -16.13 -5.67 -8.14
CA VAL A 237 -14.87 -5.32 -7.48
C VAL A 237 -14.09 -4.32 -8.35
N ASP A 238 -13.63 -3.22 -7.75
CA ASP A 238 -12.83 -2.22 -8.46
C ASP A 238 -11.35 -2.66 -8.57
N TYR A 239 -10.81 -3.30 -7.52
CA TYR A 239 -9.46 -3.88 -7.54
C TYR A 239 -9.39 -5.22 -6.80
N GLY A 240 -8.59 -6.16 -7.32
CA GLY A 240 -8.44 -7.50 -6.77
C GLY A 240 -9.49 -8.48 -7.30
N ASP A 241 -9.74 -9.55 -6.54
CA ASP A 241 -10.63 -10.62 -6.99
C ASP A 241 -11.95 -10.60 -6.22
N LYS A 242 -13.05 -10.94 -6.92
CA LYS A 242 -14.35 -11.20 -6.29
C LYS A 242 -14.20 -12.25 -5.19
N GLN A 243 -14.80 -12.04 -4.02
CA GLN A 243 -14.73 -13.01 -2.91
C GLN A 243 -15.88 -14.01 -2.93
N ILE A 244 -15.66 -15.18 -2.31
CA ILE A 244 -16.72 -16.18 -2.08
C ILE A 244 -17.43 -15.81 -0.78
N VAL A 245 -18.60 -15.19 -0.92
CA VAL A 245 -19.49 -14.89 0.21
C VAL A 245 -20.27 -16.16 0.57
N ARG A 246 -20.08 -16.64 1.80
CA ARG A 246 -20.76 -17.82 2.36
C ARG A 246 -22.01 -17.39 3.13
N GLU A 247 -22.83 -18.35 3.51
CA GLU A 247 -23.97 -18.10 4.40
C GLU A 247 -23.48 -17.50 5.72
N ASP A 248 -24.23 -16.52 6.25
CA ASP A 248 -23.92 -15.74 7.44
C ASP A 248 -22.66 -14.85 7.39
N ASP A 249 -22.00 -14.74 6.24
CA ASP A 249 -20.86 -13.84 6.11
C ASP A 249 -21.31 -12.36 6.18
N VAL A 250 -20.63 -11.62 7.04
CA VAL A 250 -20.75 -10.18 7.24
C VAL A 250 -19.54 -9.51 6.58
N PRO A 251 -19.74 -8.59 5.62
CA PRO A 251 -18.64 -7.87 5.01
C PRO A 251 -18.10 -6.80 5.96
N VAL A 252 -16.80 -6.74 6.14
CA VAL A 252 -16.11 -5.77 7.01
C VAL A 252 -15.07 -5.02 6.17
N PHE A 253 -15.04 -3.70 6.29
CA PHE A 253 -14.30 -2.81 5.41
C PHE A 253 -13.25 -2.02 6.19
N TRP A 254 -12.04 -1.96 5.64
CA TRP A 254 -10.93 -1.12 6.14
C TRP A 254 -10.47 -0.16 5.07
N GLY A 255 -9.85 0.95 5.46
CA GLY A 255 -9.07 1.76 4.52
C GLY A 255 -8.09 0.90 3.73
N CYS A 256 -7.76 1.33 2.52
CA CYS A 256 -6.79 0.63 1.68
C CYS A 256 -5.70 1.59 1.23
N GLY A 257 -4.44 1.11 1.26
CA GLY A 257 -3.27 1.83 0.77
C GLY A 257 -3.27 2.10 -0.74
N VAL A 258 -4.28 1.60 -1.47
CA VAL A 258 -4.57 1.97 -2.86
C VAL A 258 -5.27 3.34 -2.96
N THR A 259 -5.89 3.84 -1.88
CA THR A 259 -6.51 5.17 -1.83
C THR A 259 -5.60 6.30 -2.33
N PRO A 260 -4.34 6.43 -1.86
CA PRO A 260 -3.44 7.46 -2.38
C PRO A 260 -3.10 7.26 -3.87
N GLN A 261 -2.99 6.01 -4.34
CA GLN A 261 -2.83 5.73 -5.78
C GLN A 261 -4.05 6.22 -6.57
N PHE A 262 -5.25 5.94 -6.08
CA PHE A 262 -6.50 6.40 -6.70
C PHE A 262 -6.61 7.93 -6.74
N ALA A 263 -6.18 8.63 -5.69
CA ALA A 263 -6.14 10.09 -5.67
C ALA A 263 -5.17 10.65 -6.72
N VAL A 264 -4.03 9.99 -6.93
CA VAL A 264 -3.04 10.33 -7.95
C VAL A 264 -3.58 10.05 -9.36
N GLU A 265 -4.23 8.90 -9.59
CA GLU A 265 -4.89 8.58 -10.86
C GLU A 265 -5.94 9.62 -11.21
N LYS A 266 -6.79 10.04 -10.25
CA LYS A 266 -7.76 11.13 -10.47
C LYS A 266 -7.11 12.47 -10.76
N ALA A 267 -5.95 12.76 -10.20
CA ALA A 267 -5.21 13.97 -10.54
C ALA A 267 -4.62 13.90 -11.95
N LEU A 268 -4.13 12.74 -12.39
CA LEU A 268 -3.65 12.51 -13.77
C LEU A 268 -4.78 12.61 -14.80
N GLU A 269 -5.95 12.01 -14.53
CA GLU A 269 -7.13 12.10 -15.41
C GLU A 269 -7.60 13.54 -15.65
N ARG A 270 -7.40 14.41 -14.64
CA ARG A 270 -7.73 15.84 -14.70
C ARG A 270 -6.59 16.70 -15.23
N ASP A 271 -5.51 16.08 -15.70
CA ASP A 271 -4.30 16.76 -16.21
C ASP A 271 -3.68 17.73 -15.18
N ALA A 272 -3.83 17.42 -13.88
CA ALA A 272 -3.31 18.24 -12.79
C ALA A 272 -1.85 17.91 -12.42
N ILE A 273 -1.34 16.78 -12.92
CA ILE A 273 0.04 16.32 -12.74
C ILE A 273 0.72 16.31 -14.10
N ALA A 274 1.83 17.03 -14.20
CA ALA A 274 2.74 16.96 -15.33
C ALA A 274 3.86 15.94 -15.05
N GLY A 275 4.34 15.32 -16.12
CA GLY A 275 5.43 14.35 -16.06
C GLY A 275 4.95 12.92 -15.77
N THR A 276 5.90 12.06 -15.42
CA THR A 276 5.67 10.64 -15.18
C THR A 276 5.37 10.39 -13.71
N VAL A 277 4.38 9.55 -13.47
CA VAL A 277 4.04 9.02 -12.14
C VAL A 277 4.32 7.53 -12.17
N MET A 278 4.86 6.98 -11.09
CA MET A 278 5.15 5.55 -10.98
C MET A 278 4.56 5.03 -9.67
N ALA A 279 4.12 3.78 -9.67
CA ALA A 279 3.68 3.09 -8.47
C ALA A 279 4.16 1.64 -8.54
N HIS A 280 4.16 0.95 -7.42
CA HIS A 280 4.24 -0.51 -7.47
C HIS A 280 3.01 -1.10 -8.19
N LYS A 281 3.16 -2.27 -8.80
CA LYS A 281 2.02 -3.05 -9.28
C LYS A 281 1.33 -3.69 -8.05
N PRO A 282 -0.01 -3.67 -7.92
CA PRO A 282 -0.70 -4.31 -6.80
C PRO A 282 -0.22 -5.75 -6.57
N GLY A 283 0.06 -6.11 -5.31
CA GLY A 283 0.63 -7.42 -4.93
C GLY A 283 2.17 -7.52 -5.01
N HIS A 284 2.84 -6.47 -5.46
CA HIS A 284 4.30 -6.39 -5.63
C HIS A 284 4.81 -5.20 -4.82
N MET A 285 4.74 -5.27 -3.49
CA MET A 285 5.13 -4.18 -2.59
C MET A 285 6.65 -4.15 -2.35
N LEU A 286 7.14 -3.06 -1.78
CA LEU A 286 8.52 -3.00 -1.27
C LEU A 286 8.60 -3.71 0.09
N VAL A 287 9.52 -4.67 0.23
CA VAL A 287 9.83 -5.28 1.53
C VAL A 287 10.82 -4.40 2.28
N THR A 288 10.41 -3.90 3.45
CA THR A 288 11.21 -2.98 4.28
C THR A 288 12.05 -3.74 5.31
N ASP A 289 13.01 -3.09 5.95
CA ASP A 289 13.75 -3.66 7.09
C ASP A 289 13.05 -3.41 8.44
N TRP A 290 11.88 -2.78 8.42
CA TRP A 290 11.06 -2.52 9.61
C TRP A 290 10.23 -3.75 9.97
N LYS A 291 10.37 -4.25 11.20
CA LYS A 291 9.55 -5.37 11.68
C LYS A 291 8.17 -4.92 12.15
N THR A 292 7.18 -5.80 11.98
CA THR A 292 5.80 -5.56 12.41
C THR A 292 5.68 -5.27 13.91
N SER A 293 6.47 -5.93 14.75
CA SER A 293 6.50 -5.67 16.21
C SER A 293 6.98 -4.25 16.53
N ASP A 294 8.05 -3.81 15.87
CA ASP A 294 8.62 -2.46 16.05
C ASP A 294 7.66 -1.39 15.51
N PHE A 295 6.98 -1.68 14.40
CA PHE A 295 5.94 -0.83 13.83
C PHE A 295 4.79 -0.62 14.82
N LEU A 296 4.34 -1.69 15.48
CA LEU A 296 3.27 -1.64 16.46
C LEU A 296 3.69 -0.91 17.74
N ALA A 297 4.87 -1.21 18.27
CA ALA A 297 5.42 -0.52 19.44
C ALA A 297 5.51 0.99 19.16
N HIS A 298 6.00 1.38 17.99
CA HIS A 298 6.08 2.77 17.58
C HIS A 298 4.71 3.44 17.45
N THR A 299 3.77 2.78 16.80
CA THR A 299 2.39 3.29 16.64
C THR A 299 1.73 3.54 18.00
N ARG A 300 1.90 2.61 18.96
CA ARG A 300 1.37 2.76 20.32
C ARG A 300 2.01 3.95 21.05
N MET A 301 3.32 4.13 20.92
CA MET A 301 4.03 5.27 21.50
C MET A 301 3.51 6.61 20.94
N GLN A 302 3.30 6.71 19.61
CA GLN A 302 2.74 7.92 19.00
C GLN A 302 1.33 8.26 19.48
N LEU A 303 0.53 7.24 19.80
CA LEU A 303 -0.85 7.40 20.27
C LEU A 303 -0.96 7.53 21.80
N GLY A 304 0.16 7.51 22.53
CA GLY A 304 0.18 7.58 23.99
C GLY A 304 -0.44 6.36 24.68
N LEU A 305 -0.48 5.21 24.00
CA LEU A 305 -1.02 3.95 24.53
C LEU A 305 0.11 3.17 25.22
N SER A 306 -0.12 2.70 26.45
CA SER A 306 0.87 1.91 27.21
C SER A 306 1.13 0.55 26.56
N MET A 307 2.39 0.08 26.64
CA MET A 307 2.71 -1.33 26.33
C MET A 307 2.20 -2.19 27.49
N GLU A 308 0.99 -2.71 27.42
CA GLU A 308 0.59 -3.80 28.33
C GLU A 308 1.31 -5.08 27.92
N HIS A 309 1.91 -5.73 28.92
CA HIS A 309 2.71 -6.95 28.86
C HIS A 309 1.86 -8.20 28.62
#